data_AF-A0A6P0URR5-F1
#
_entry.id   AF-A0A6P0URR5-F1
#
_cell.length_a   1.000
_cell.length_b   1.000
_cell.length_c   1.000
_cell.angle_alpha   90.00
_cell.angle_beta   90.00
_cell.angle_gamma   90.00
#
_symmetry.space_group_name_H-M   'P 1'
#
loop_
_entity.id
_entity.type
_entity.pdbx_description
1 polymer ?
#
loop_
_entity_poly.entity_id
_entity_poly.type
_entity_poly.pdbx_seq_one_letter_code
_entity_poly.pdbx_strand_id
1 'polypeptide(L)'
;MKIINKPLEVRSSFYIPGILQILGFILLIIYSAFSSTHWSVVLTTTTMVMLASFSVGALVGFIFGIPRTLQEDVKKGVKANSNLEQLSDWLTKIIVGVGLVESKEVFQLVSGLAENLSQGFPDTQMGFTIILSTLIFYFFGGFFISYLWSRILLERIFQENLDTENRIVALEKTRDLQDEISELQSTYKKEKAKSIIEKSFDQTKDDKELANTFAKIVGTAYENADYSAINQWVKEYDKRIKIPAQTWSDAALANLNLYRNSLDQIYADSVEYACRRSIQALRDYGVPQMIRLYLQLINYKEATANQDQQKQDDARKSIGAVIELILKNNAITAYEAYAYMQKNDVTSFKEYNEIFKTEFKTEYQKFKDKYLEHLSKNQS
;
A
#
# COMPACT_ATOMS: atom_id res chain seq x y z
N MET A 1 -1.72 -8.04 10.03
CA MET A 1 -2.86 -7.66 10.89
C MET A 1 -4.08 -8.42 10.38
N LYS A 2 -4.52 -9.45 11.11
CA LYS A 2 -5.71 -10.26 10.74
C LYS A 2 -6.93 -9.33 10.85
N ILE A 3 -7.43 -8.84 9.72
CA ILE A 3 -8.79 -8.28 9.68
C ILE A 3 -9.69 -9.49 9.91
N ILE A 4 -10.25 -9.52 11.11
CA ILE A 4 -11.14 -10.55 11.60
C ILE A 4 -12.33 -10.58 10.65
N ASN A 5 -12.43 -11.63 9.84
CA ASN A 5 -13.68 -12.12 9.25
C ASN A 5 -14.62 -12.49 10.41
N LYS A 6 -15.19 -11.48 11.08
CA LYS A 6 -16.34 -11.70 11.96
C LYS A 6 -17.54 -11.83 11.00
N PRO A 7 -18.16 -13.01 10.86
CA PRO A 7 -19.45 -13.09 10.19
C PRO A 7 -20.41 -12.20 10.98
N LEU A 8 -21.02 -11.21 10.33
CA LEU A 8 -21.69 -10.11 11.00
C LEU A 8 -22.88 -10.59 11.86
N GLU A 9 -22.99 -10.00 13.04
CA GLU A 9 -24.22 -9.93 13.86
C GLU A 9 -25.36 -9.15 13.17
N VAL A 10 -25.21 -8.72 11.91
CA VAL A 10 -26.24 -8.01 11.11
C VAL A 10 -27.50 -8.84 10.93
N ARG A 11 -27.39 -10.18 10.96
CA ARG A 11 -28.56 -11.06 10.92
C ARG A 11 -29.51 -10.80 12.11
N SER A 12 -28.97 -10.38 13.26
CA SER A 12 -29.75 -10.17 14.48
C SER A 12 -30.74 -9.00 14.40
N SER A 13 -30.34 -7.89 13.77
CA SER A 13 -31.15 -6.67 13.67
C SER A 13 -32.42 -6.83 12.81
N PHE A 14 -32.45 -7.81 11.90
CA PHE A 14 -33.62 -8.09 11.05
C PHE A 14 -34.60 -9.10 11.66
N TYR A 15 -34.17 -9.90 12.65
CA TYR A 15 -35.04 -10.94 13.22
C TYR A 15 -36.22 -10.35 13.96
N ILE A 16 -35.99 -9.35 14.81
CA ILE A 16 -37.05 -8.75 15.62
C ILE A 16 -38.18 -8.14 14.75
N PRO A 17 -37.89 -7.22 13.81
CA PRO A 17 -38.95 -6.68 12.95
C PRO A 17 -39.58 -7.76 12.07
N GLY A 18 -38.80 -8.69 11.52
CA GLY A 18 -39.33 -9.79 10.71
C GLY A 18 -40.29 -10.71 11.48
N ILE A 19 -39.93 -11.09 12.70
CA ILE A 19 -40.78 -11.91 13.58
C ILE A 19 -42.08 -11.18 13.91
N LEU A 20 -42.03 -9.89 14.20
CA LEU A 20 -43.24 -9.09 14.47
C LEU A 20 -44.18 -9.06 13.25
N GLN A 21 -43.65 -8.93 12.03
CA GLN A 21 -44.47 -8.97 10.80
C GLN A 21 -45.13 -10.34 10.59
N ILE A 22 -44.39 -11.43 10.87
CA ILE A 22 -44.90 -12.80 10.77
C ILE A 22 -45.98 -13.05 11.82
N LEU A 23 -45.77 -12.60 13.07
CA LEU A 23 -46.77 -12.71 14.13
C LEU A 23 -48.06 -11.95 13.78
N GLY A 24 -47.94 -10.75 13.22
CA GLY A 24 -49.09 -9.99 12.70
C GLY A 24 -49.87 -10.79 11.66
N PHE A 25 -49.18 -11.50 10.76
CA PHE A 25 -49.82 -12.25 9.69
C PHE A 25 -50.52 -13.51 10.23
N ILE A 26 -49.91 -14.19 11.20
CA ILE A 26 -50.52 -15.31 11.92
C ILE A 26 -51.80 -14.87 12.63
N LEU A 27 -51.80 -13.71 13.29
CA LEU A 27 -53.00 -13.17 13.94
C LEU A 27 -54.14 -12.90 12.94
N LEU A 28 -53.82 -12.39 11.74
CA LEU A 28 -54.80 -12.19 10.66
C LEU A 28 -55.38 -13.52 10.14
N ILE A 29 -54.55 -14.57 10.01
CA ILE A 29 -55.01 -15.91 9.63
C ILE A 29 -55.95 -16.48 10.70
N ILE A 30 -55.56 -16.39 11.97
CA ILE A 30 -56.36 -16.87 13.10
C ILE A 30 -57.72 -16.16 13.10
N TYR A 31 -57.72 -14.83 13.00
CA TYR A 31 -58.96 -14.04 12.93
C TYR A 31 -59.86 -14.47 11.77
N SER A 32 -59.27 -14.61 10.57
CA SER A 32 -60.01 -15.01 9.38
C SER A 32 -60.66 -16.39 9.54
N ALA A 33 -59.95 -17.35 10.15
CA ALA A 33 -60.46 -18.70 10.39
C ALA A 33 -61.67 -18.75 11.35
N PHE A 34 -61.75 -17.82 12.31
CA PHE A 34 -62.89 -17.71 13.23
C PHE A 34 -64.11 -16.99 12.62
N SER A 35 -63.96 -16.35 11.45
CA SER A 35 -65.04 -15.68 10.73
C SER A 35 -65.81 -16.68 9.84
N SER A 36 -66.64 -17.52 10.46
CA SER A 36 -67.21 -18.79 9.94
C SER A 36 -67.88 -18.75 8.56
N THR A 37 -68.46 -17.63 8.12
CA THR A 37 -69.26 -17.57 6.87
C THR A 37 -68.50 -16.91 5.70
N HIS A 38 -67.44 -16.13 5.97
CA HIS A 38 -66.74 -15.30 4.96
C HIS A 38 -65.20 -15.34 5.07
N TRP A 39 -64.65 -16.39 5.69
CA TRP A 39 -63.22 -16.49 6.01
C TRP A 39 -62.27 -16.24 4.82
N SER A 40 -62.64 -16.68 3.61
CA SER A 40 -61.82 -16.52 2.40
C SER A 40 -61.76 -15.07 1.91
N VAL A 41 -62.87 -14.34 1.98
CA VAL A 41 -62.95 -12.91 1.58
C VAL A 41 -62.18 -12.04 2.57
N VAL A 42 -62.32 -12.33 3.87
CA VAL A 42 -61.58 -11.62 4.93
C VAL A 42 -60.07 -11.85 4.76
N LEU A 43 -59.64 -13.11 4.64
CA LEU A 43 -58.23 -13.46 4.52
C LEU A 43 -57.57 -12.86 3.27
N THR A 44 -58.23 -12.95 2.12
CA THR A 44 -57.69 -12.43 0.85
C THR A 44 -57.58 -10.91 0.88
N THR A 45 -58.62 -10.22 1.36
CA THR A 45 -58.62 -8.75 1.51
C THR A 45 -57.51 -8.29 2.46
N THR A 46 -57.40 -8.88 3.66
CA THR A 46 -56.35 -8.49 4.62
C THR A 46 -54.95 -8.79 4.11
N THR A 47 -54.76 -9.92 3.41
CA THR A 47 -53.45 -10.29 2.84
C THR A 47 -53.05 -9.36 1.70
N MET A 48 -53.98 -8.96 0.84
CA MET A 48 -53.69 -7.97 -0.22
C MET A 48 -53.35 -6.61 0.35
N VAL A 49 -54.10 -6.14 1.35
CA VAL A 49 -53.81 -4.89 2.06
C VAL A 49 -52.43 -4.95 2.74
N MET A 50 -52.13 -6.05 3.41
CA MET A 50 -50.82 -6.31 4.02
C MET A 50 -49.69 -6.17 2.99
N LEU A 51 -49.76 -6.91 1.88
CA LEU A 51 -48.70 -6.91 0.86
C LEU A 51 -48.56 -5.56 0.16
N ALA A 52 -49.68 -4.90 -0.16
CA ALA A 52 -49.67 -3.58 -0.77
C ALA A 52 -49.02 -2.54 0.16
N SER A 53 -49.45 -2.51 1.42
CA SER A 53 -48.92 -1.58 2.41
C SER A 53 -47.44 -1.82 2.69
N PHE A 54 -47.05 -3.09 2.87
CA PHE A 54 -45.65 -3.47 3.05
C PHE A 54 -44.80 -3.06 1.85
N SER A 55 -45.28 -3.26 0.62
CA SER A 55 -44.53 -2.91 -0.59
C SER A 55 -44.33 -1.40 -0.72
N VAL A 56 -45.37 -0.60 -0.45
CA VAL A 56 -45.26 0.86 -0.45
C VAL A 56 -44.30 1.33 0.64
N GLY A 57 -44.44 0.79 1.85
CA GLY A 57 -43.53 1.05 2.96
C GLY A 57 -42.08 0.70 2.59
N ALA A 58 -41.85 -0.47 2.00
CA ALA A 58 -40.52 -0.94 1.61
C ALA A 58 -39.89 -0.09 0.50
N LEU A 59 -40.67 0.40 -0.46
CA LEU A 59 -40.17 1.33 -1.48
C LEU A 59 -39.73 2.65 -0.85
N VAL A 60 -40.56 3.23 0.03
CA VAL A 60 -40.21 4.46 0.74
C VAL A 60 -38.99 4.22 1.64
N GLY A 61 -38.98 3.14 2.41
CA GLY A 61 -37.85 2.76 3.27
C GLY A 61 -36.56 2.57 2.48
N PHE A 62 -36.63 1.93 1.31
CA PHE A 62 -35.49 1.77 0.41
C PHE A 62 -34.93 3.13 0.00
N ILE A 63 -35.78 4.03 -0.47
CA ILE A 63 -35.38 5.39 -0.91
C ILE A 63 -34.69 6.12 0.24
N PHE A 64 -35.33 6.17 1.42
CA PHE A 64 -34.77 6.83 2.61
C PHE A 64 -33.48 6.17 3.14
N GLY A 65 -33.34 4.87 2.91
CA GLY A 65 -32.19 4.09 3.38
C GLY A 65 -30.97 4.16 2.48
N ILE A 66 -31.05 4.76 1.28
CA ILE A 66 -29.88 4.91 0.39
C ILE A 66 -28.80 5.75 1.10
N PRO A 67 -27.56 5.22 1.24
CA PRO A 67 -26.47 5.93 1.89
C PRO A 67 -26.03 7.15 1.08
N ARG A 68 -25.77 8.27 1.77
CA ARG A 68 -25.37 9.57 1.19
C ARG A 68 -23.87 9.88 1.34
N THR A 69 -23.09 8.88 1.78
CA THR A 69 -21.70 9.03 2.25
C THR A 69 -20.66 9.08 1.13
N LEU A 70 -21.07 9.02 -0.14
CA LEU A 70 -20.15 8.95 -1.28
C LEU A 70 -19.86 10.31 -1.93
N GLN A 71 -20.52 11.40 -1.51
CA GLN A 71 -20.29 12.73 -2.08
C GLN A 71 -18.93 13.34 -1.74
N GLU A 72 -18.33 13.01 -0.59
CA GLU A 72 -17.00 13.54 -0.23
C GLU A 72 -15.86 12.82 -0.98
N ASP A 73 -16.01 11.54 -1.29
CA ASP A 73 -15.01 10.75 -2.03
C ASP A 73 -15.08 10.94 -3.56
N VAL A 74 -16.03 11.72 -4.08
CA VAL A 74 -16.03 12.17 -5.49
C VAL A 74 -14.76 12.98 -5.81
N LYS A 75 -14.15 13.64 -4.81
CA LYS A 75 -12.83 14.29 -4.98
C LYS A 75 -11.67 13.31 -5.22
N LYS A 76 -11.87 12.01 -4.95
CA LYS A 76 -10.88 10.92 -5.18
C LYS A 76 -11.20 10.03 -6.37
N GLY A 77 -12.16 10.41 -7.21
CA GLY A 77 -12.27 9.88 -8.58
C GLY A 77 -12.98 8.54 -8.75
N VAL A 78 -13.67 8.02 -7.73
CA VAL A 78 -14.41 6.76 -7.87
C VAL A 78 -15.92 7.00 -7.88
N LYS A 79 -16.56 6.68 -9.00
CA LYS A 79 -17.99 6.90 -9.24
C LYS A 79 -18.81 5.74 -8.66
N ALA A 80 -19.29 5.90 -7.43
CA ALA A 80 -20.54 5.25 -7.06
C ALA A 80 -21.67 5.76 -7.97
N ASN A 81 -22.75 4.99 -8.14
CA ASN A 81 -23.84 5.31 -9.06
C ASN A 81 -24.68 6.50 -8.53
N SER A 82 -24.15 7.71 -8.67
CA SER A 82 -24.66 8.98 -8.13
C SER A 82 -26.08 9.29 -8.55
N ASN A 83 -26.54 8.70 -9.66
CA ASN A 83 -27.89 8.89 -10.18
C ASN A 83 -28.95 8.45 -9.17
N LEU A 84 -28.78 7.30 -8.50
CA LEU A 84 -29.79 6.80 -7.56
C LEU A 84 -29.77 7.57 -6.23
N GLU A 85 -28.58 7.97 -5.79
CA GLU A 85 -28.40 8.79 -4.59
C GLU A 85 -29.01 10.19 -4.77
N GLN A 86 -28.71 10.85 -5.88
CA GLN A 86 -29.30 12.14 -6.23
C GLN A 86 -30.81 12.03 -6.40
N LEU A 87 -31.28 10.95 -7.04
CA LEU A 87 -32.70 10.67 -7.21
C LEU A 87 -33.41 10.58 -5.86
N SER A 88 -32.83 9.82 -4.94
CA SER A 88 -33.34 9.66 -3.59
C SER A 88 -33.31 10.96 -2.80
N ASP A 89 -32.26 11.77 -2.89
CA ASP A 89 -32.18 13.02 -2.13
C ASP A 89 -33.29 14.02 -2.52
N TRP A 90 -33.51 14.24 -3.81
CA TRP A 90 -34.62 15.11 -4.22
C TRP A 90 -35.98 14.49 -3.90
N LEU A 91 -36.13 13.17 -4.08
CA LEU A 91 -37.39 12.49 -3.84
C LEU A 91 -37.76 12.48 -2.36
N THR A 92 -36.80 12.22 -1.46
CA THR A 92 -37.03 12.30 -0.01
C THR A 92 -37.42 13.71 0.43
N LYS A 93 -36.81 14.77 -0.13
CA LYS A 93 -37.21 16.16 0.15
C LYS A 93 -38.64 16.45 -0.30
N ILE A 94 -39.05 15.98 -1.48
CA ILE A 94 -40.43 16.13 -1.95
C ILE A 94 -41.39 15.34 -1.05
N ILE A 95 -41.09 14.08 -0.72
CA ILE A 95 -41.95 13.24 0.13
C ILE A 95 -42.13 13.88 1.51
N VAL A 96 -41.05 14.37 2.15
CA VAL A 96 -41.14 15.04 3.45
C VAL A 96 -41.88 16.38 3.35
N GLY A 97 -41.61 17.16 2.29
CA GLY A 97 -42.24 18.46 2.08
C GLY A 97 -43.75 18.36 1.84
N VAL A 98 -44.16 17.53 0.88
CA VAL A 98 -45.57 17.27 0.57
C VAL A 98 -46.24 16.56 1.74
N GLY A 99 -45.59 15.58 2.36
CA GLY A 99 -46.13 14.84 3.49
C GLY A 99 -46.42 15.71 4.71
N LEU A 100 -45.64 16.78 4.92
CA LEU A 100 -45.89 17.73 6.02
C LEU A 100 -47.11 18.62 5.74
N VAL A 101 -47.23 19.12 4.51
CA VAL A 101 -48.30 20.03 4.09
C VAL A 101 -49.64 19.29 3.97
N GLU A 102 -49.65 18.12 3.33
CA GLU A 102 -50.84 17.31 3.01
C GLU A 102 -51.09 16.19 4.03
N SER A 103 -50.52 16.31 5.24
CA SER A 103 -50.58 15.22 6.25
C SER A 103 -52.02 14.83 6.58
N LYS A 104 -52.92 15.81 6.69
CA LYS A 104 -54.34 15.59 7.00
C LYS A 104 -55.05 14.86 5.87
N GLU A 105 -54.82 15.25 4.63
CA GLU A 105 -55.38 14.66 3.42
C GLU A 105 -54.91 13.21 3.28
N VAL A 106 -53.63 12.93 3.56
CA VAL A 106 -53.09 11.56 3.59
C VAL A 106 -53.82 10.70 4.63
N PHE A 107 -54.01 11.20 5.86
CA PHE A 107 -54.77 10.45 6.89
C PHE A 107 -56.23 10.21 6.49
N GLN A 108 -56.87 11.17 5.83
CA GLN A 108 -58.24 11.02 5.32
C GLN A 108 -58.33 9.96 4.22
N LEU A 109 -57.37 9.94 3.29
CA LEU A 109 -57.30 8.92 2.25
C LEU A 109 -57.09 7.52 2.84
N VAL A 110 -56.18 7.37 3.81
CA VAL A 110 -55.94 6.10 4.49
C VAL A 110 -57.18 5.62 5.25
N SER A 111 -57.86 6.55 5.95
CA SER A 111 -59.10 6.23 6.68
C SER A 111 -60.23 5.84 5.72
N GLY A 112 -60.40 6.58 4.62
CA GLY A 112 -61.40 6.26 3.58
C GLY A 112 -61.14 4.93 2.88
N LEU A 113 -59.86 4.58 2.65
CA LEU A 113 -59.49 3.25 2.16
C LEU A 113 -59.88 2.15 3.16
N ALA A 114 -59.64 2.37 4.46
CA ALA A 114 -60.05 1.43 5.50
C ALA A 114 -61.57 1.29 5.58
N GLU A 115 -62.33 2.40 5.50
CA GLU A 115 -63.79 2.38 5.48
C GLU A 115 -64.33 1.58 4.29
N ASN A 116 -63.84 1.85 3.08
CA ASN A 116 -64.27 1.17 1.87
C ASN A 116 -63.98 -0.33 1.91
N LEU A 117 -62.77 -0.71 2.34
CA LEU A 117 -62.36 -2.12 2.40
C LEU A 117 -63.06 -2.87 3.56
N SER A 118 -63.48 -2.17 4.60
CA SER A 118 -64.19 -2.78 5.75
C SER A 118 -65.60 -3.26 5.44
N GLN A 119 -66.20 -2.78 4.33
CA GLN A 119 -67.52 -3.24 3.89
C GLN A 119 -67.54 -4.73 3.51
N GLY A 120 -66.37 -5.32 3.21
CA GLY A 120 -66.22 -6.75 2.97
C GLY A 120 -66.21 -7.62 4.23
N PHE A 121 -66.29 -7.03 5.43
CA PHE A 121 -66.25 -7.73 6.71
C PHE A 121 -67.66 -7.93 7.29
N PRO A 122 -67.91 -9.03 8.04
CA PRO A 122 -69.19 -9.25 8.71
C PRO A 122 -69.57 -8.15 9.72
N ASP A 123 -68.58 -7.63 10.45
CA ASP A 123 -68.70 -6.46 11.31
C ASP A 123 -67.82 -5.34 10.72
N THR A 124 -68.46 -4.32 10.17
CA THR A 124 -67.79 -3.19 9.52
C THR A 124 -66.93 -2.38 10.49
N GLN A 125 -67.33 -2.22 11.76
CA GLN A 125 -66.54 -1.45 12.73
C GLN A 125 -65.25 -2.20 13.10
N MET A 126 -65.35 -3.52 13.28
CA MET A 126 -64.20 -4.37 13.52
C MET A 126 -63.30 -4.46 12.28
N GLY A 127 -63.89 -4.60 11.09
CA GLY A 127 -63.17 -4.62 9.82
C GLY A 127 -62.38 -3.35 9.55
N PHE A 128 -62.96 -2.18 9.85
CA PHE A 128 -62.28 -0.89 9.75
C PHE A 128 -61.03 -0.86 10.62
N THR A 129 -61.16 -1.27 11.90
CA THR A 129 -60.06 -1.29 12.85
C THR A 129 -58.93 -2.22 12.37
N ILE A 130 -59.27 -3.41 11.86
CA ILE A 130 -58.29 -4.39 11.36
C ILE A 130 -57.57 -3.88 10.12
N ILE A 131 -58.29 -3.34 9.13
CA ILE A 131 -57.69 -2.83 7.89
C ILE A 131 -56.80 -1.62 8.18
N LEU A 132 -57.29 -0.66 8.98
CA LEU A 132 -56.50 0.52 9.34
C LEU A 132 -55.22 0.13 10.10
N SER A 133 -55.32 -0.79 11.06
CA SER A 133 -54.17 -1.30 11.79
C SER A 133 -53.20 -2.05 10.87
N THR A 134 -53.71 -2.84 9.92
CA THR A 134 -52.91 -3.57 8.92
C THR A 134 -52.16 -2.59 8.00
N LEU A 135 -52.85 -1.57 7.49
CA LEU A 135 -52.24 -0.53 6.65
C LEU A 135 -51.07 0.12 7.39
N ILE A 136 -51.28 0.60 8.61
CA ILE A 136 -50.24 1.30 9.39
C ILE A 136 -49.09 0.34 9.74
N PHE A 137 -49.40 -0.83 10.31
CA PHE A 137 -48.40 -1.76 10.82
C PHE A 137 -47.47 -2.28 9.73
N TYR A 138 -48.03 -2.69 8.58
CA TYR A 138 -47.23 -3.23 7.48
C TYR A 138 -46.53 -2.13 6.67
N PHE A 139 -47.08 -0.91 6.58
CA PHE A 139 -46.37 0.23 5.99
C PHE A 139 -45.08 0.52 6.75
N PHE A 140 -45.16 0.72 8.08
CA PHE A 140 -43.98 0.98 8.89
C PHE A 140 -43.06 -0.23 8.94
N GLY A 141 -43.61 -1.45 8.97
CA GLY A 141 -42.83 -2.69 8.88
C GLY A 141 -41.97 -2.78 7.63
N GLY A 142 -42.57 -2.56 6.46
CA GLY A 142 -41.86 -2.52 5.18
C GLY A 142 -40.82 -1.40 5.14
N PHE A 143 -41.20 -0.21 5.62
CA PHE A 143 -40.30 0.93 5.73
C PHE A 143 -39.06 0.61 6.55
N PHE A 144 -39.21 0.14 7.79
CA PHE A 144 -38.08 -0.13 8.67
C PHE A 144 -37.18 -1.24 8.15
N ILE A 145 -37.74 -2.35 7.67
CA ILE A 145 -36.96 -3.47 7.15
C ILE A 145 -36.14 -3.04 5.94
N SER A 146 -36.77 -2.38 4.98
CA SER A 146 -36.10 -1.92 3.75
C SER A 146 -35.10 -0.80 4.02
N TYR A 147 -35.43 0.13 4.93
CA TYR A 147 -34.53 1.19 5.37
C TYR A 147 -33.26 0.62 6.01
N LEU A 148 -33.39 -0.29 6.97
CA LEU A 148 -32.25 -0.92 7.63
C LEU A 148 -31.44 -1.77 6.64
N TRP A 149 -32.12 -2.46 5.72
CA TRP A 149 -31.46 -3.25 4.69
C TRP A 149 -30.61 -2.38 3.76
N SER A 150 -31.20 -1.32 3.20
CA SER A 150 -30.47 -0.36 2.35
C SER A 150 -29.35 0.32 3.13
N ARG A 151 -29.62 0.77 4.36
CA ARG A 151 -28.62 1.52 5.12
C ARG A 151 -27.41 0.67 5.50
N ILE A 152 -27.60 -0.60 5.86
CA ILE A 152 -26.51 -1.46 6.36
C ILE A 152 -25.84 -2.23 5.22
N LEU A 153 -26.62 -2.87 4.34
CA LEU A 153 -26.07 -3.77 3.33
C LEU A 153 -25.53 -3.02 2.12
N LEU A 154 -26.27 -2.03 1.62
CA LEU A 154 -25.88 -1.29 0.41
C LEU A 154 -24.62 -0.44 0.66
N GLU A 155 -24.54 0.22 1.83
CA GLU A 155 -23.35 0.97 2.25
C GLU A 155 -22.11 0.08 2.28
N ARG A 156 -22.23 -1.11 2.84
CA ARG A 156 -21.12 -2.07 2.89
C ARG A 156 -20.71 -2.57 1.50
N ILE A 157 -21.66 -2.91 0.64
CA ILE A 157 -21.36 -3.37 -0.74
C ILE A 157 -20.58 -2.28 -1.49
N PHE A 158 -20.98 -1.01 -1.35
CA PHE A 158 -20.26 0.08 -1.99
C PHE A 158 -18.84 0.23 -1.41
N GLN A 159 -18.68 0.22 -0.09
CA GLN A 159 -17.36 0.31 0.55
C GLN A 159 -16.43 -0.85 0.16
N GLU A 160 -16.92 -2.09 0.13
CA GLU A 160 -16.13 -3.25 -0.27
C GLU A 160 -15.67 -3.18 -1.73
N ASN A 161 -16.53 -2.71 -2.64
CA ASN A 161 -16.16 -2.52 -4.05
C ASN A 161 -15.09 -1.43 -4.21
N LEU A 162 -15.23 -0.31 -3.48
CA LEU A 162 -14.24 0.78 -3.51
C LEU A 162 -12.87 0.36 -2.98
N ASP A 163 -12.83 -0.36 -1.85
CA ASP A 163 -11.58 -0.89 -1.31
C ASP A 163 -10.93 -1.88 -2.29
N THR A 164 -11.74 -2.74 -2.91
CA THR A 164 -11.26 -3.71 -3.91
C THR A 164 -10.64 -3.00 -5.11
N GLU A 165 -11.30 -1.98 -5.66
CA GLU A 165 -10.78 -1.21 -6.80
C GLU A 165 -9.48 -0.48 -6.46
N ASN A 166 -9.42 0.19 -5.30
CA ASN A 166 -8.20 0.85 -4.83
C ASN A 166 -7.03 -0.13 -4.65
N ARG A 167 -7.32 -1.33 -4.14
CA ARG A 167 -6.31 -2.39 -3.99
C ARG A 167 -5.83 -2.91 -5.33
N ILE A 168 -6.72 -3.08 -6.31
CA ILE A 168 -6.34 -3.48 -7.67
C ILE A 168 -5.41 -2.42 -8.28
N VAL A 169 -5.76 -1.14 -8.20
CA VAL A 169 -4.92 -0.05 -8.73
C VAL A 169 -3.56 0.00 -8.05
N ALA A 170 -3.48 -0.22 -6.73
CA ALA A 170 -2.21 -0.28 -6.00
C ALA A 170 -1.34 -1.48 -6.44
N LEU A 171 -1.96 -2.64 -6.66
CA LEU A 171 -1.29 -3.84 -7.16
C LEU A 171 -0.78 -3.66 -8.60
N GLU A 172 -1.59 -3.04 -9.47
CA GLU A 172 -1.20 -2.74 -10.85
C GLU A 172 0.02 -1.81 -10.91
N LYS A 173 0.04 -0.74 -10.12
CA LYS A 173 1.21 0.16 -10.02
C LYS A 173 2.48 -0.58 -9.57
N THR A 174 2.35 -1.44 -8.56
CA THR A 174 3.48 -2.22 -8.04
C THR A 174 4.01 -3.19 -9.09
N ARG A 175 3.11 -3.87 -9.82
CA ARG A 175 3.46 -4.78 -10.90
C ARG A 175 4.14 -4.04 -12.06
N ASP A 176 3.58 -2.90 -12.48
CA ASP A 176 4.12 -2.07 -13.57
C ASP A 176 5.55 -1.60 -13.27
N LEU A 177 5.85 -1.18 -12.04
CA LEU A 177 7.22 -0.88 -11.61
C LEU A 177 8.14 -2.12 -11.66
N GLN A 178 7.66 -3.29 -11.24
CA GLN A 178 8.45 -4.53 -11.29
C GLN A 178 8.74 -4.97 -12.74
N ASP A 179 7.77 -4.82 -13.64
CA ASP A 179 7.92 -5.13 -15.06
C ASP A 179 8.95 -4.18 -15.71
N GLU A 180 8.87 -2.87 -15.42
CA GLU A 180 9.85 -1.90 -15.90
C GLU A 180 11.27 -2.17 -15.40
N ILE A 181 11.44 -2.56 -14.12
CA ILE A 181 12.74 -2.96 -13.56
C ILE A 181 13.25 -4.22 -14.26
N SER A 182 12.39 -5.22 -14.47
CA SER A 182 12.76 -6.47 -15.14
C SER A 182 13.19 -6.24 -16.58
N GLU A 183 12.51 -5.34 -17.30
CA GLU A 183 12.88 -4.92 -18.64
C GLU A 183 14.17 -4.09 -18.64
N LEU A 184 14.40 -3.24 -17.62
CA LEU A 184 15.68 -2.52 -17.48
C LEU A 184 16.86 -3.49 -17.28
N GLN A 185 16.65 -4.55 -16.50
CA GLN A 185 17.67 -5.59 -16.27
C GLN A 185 18.01 -6.36 -17.55
N SER A 186 17.04 -6.57 -18.45
CA SER A 186 17.29 -7.24 -19.74
C SER A 186 17.87 -6.30 -20.79
N THR A 187 17.42 -5.05 -20.83
CA THR A 187 17.84 -4.02 -21.79
C THR A 187 18.12 -2.71 -21.06
N TYR A 188 19.38 -2.52 -20.68
CA TYR A 188 19.78 -1.32 -19.96
C TYR A 188 19.71 -0.06 -20.85
N LYS A 189 19.02 0.96 -20.35
CA LYS A 189 19.02 2.33 -20.88
C LYS A 189 19.03 3.32 -19.73
N LYS A 190 19.97 4.28 -19.75
CA LYS A 190 20.16 5.27 -18.69
C LYS A 190 18.91 6.12 -18.46
N GLU A 191 18.23 6.54 -19.54
CA GLU A 191 17.03 7.38 -19.48
C GLU A 191 15.88 6.61 -18.81
N LYS A 192 15.76 5.32 -19.14
CA LYS A 192 14.75 4.44 -18.53
C LYS A 192 15.03 4.21 -17.06
N ALA A 193 16.29 3.94 -16.69
CA ALA A 193 16.69 3.82 -15.30
C ALA A 193 16.33 5.09 -14.50
N LYS A 194 16.63 6.28 -15.04
CA LYS A 194 16.24 7.55 -14.41
C LYS A 194 14.73 7.70 -14.28
N SER A 195 13.98 7.35 -15.33
CA SER A 195 12.51 7.37 -15.32
C SER A 195 11.93 6.47 -14.23
N ILE A 196 12.45 5.24 -14.07
CA ILE A 196 12.00 4.30 -13.04
C ILE A 196 12.31 4.84 -11.65
N ILE A 197 13.48 5.46 -11.44
CA ILE A 197 13.81 6.09 -10.16
C ILE A 197 12.76 7.15 -9.81
N GLU A 198 12.49 8.10 -10.70
CA GLU A 198 11.50 9.16 -10.44
C GLU A 198 10.09 8.61 -10.22
N LYS A 199 9.66 7.64 -11.03
CA LYS A 199 8.37 6.97 -10.85
C LYS A 199 8.27 6.25 -9.50
N SER A 200 9.36 5.66 -9.00
CA SER A 200 9.38 5.01 -7.69
C SER A 200 9.19 6.00 -6.54
N PHE A 201 9.69 7.24 -6.67
CA PHE A 201 9.44 8.31 -5.69
C PHE A 201 7.97 8.71 -5.60
N ASP A 202 7.25 8.68 -6.72
CA ASP A 202 5.83 9.04 -6.76
C ASP A 202 4.92 7.93 -6.25
N GLN A 203 5.32 6.67 -6.42
CA GLN A 203 4.45 5.51 -6.21
C GLN A 203 4.76 4.75 -4.91
N THR A 204 5.99 4.79 -4.41
CA THR A 204 6.41 4.06 -3.22
C THR A 204 6.51 4.98 -2.02
N LYS A 205 5.67 4.73 -1.00
CA LYS A 205 5.68 5.49 0.27
C LYS A 205 6.65 4.94 1.30
N ASP A 206 7.06 3.67 1.17
CA ASP A 206 7.97 3.04 2.12
C ASP A 206 9.42 3.33 1.74
N ASP A 207 10.14 4.03 2.62
CA ASP A 207 11.52 4.46 2.38
C ASP A 207 12.48 3.28 2.12
N LYS A 208 12.21 2.12 2.73
CA LYS A 208 13.07 0.94 2.60
C LYS A 208 12.85 0.27 1.25
N GLU A 209 11.60 0.15 0.82
CA GLU A 209 11.27 -0.33 -0.53
C GLU A 209 11.84 0.59 -1.61
N LEU A 210 11.73 1.91 -1.42
CA LEU A 210 12.31 2.90 -2.31
C LEU A 210 13.84 2.77 -2.38
N ALA A 211 14.51 2.64 -1.23
CA ALA A 211 15.96 2.43 -1.17
C ALA A 211 16.39 1.12 -1.85
N ASN A 212 15.61 0.04 -1.70
CA ASN A 212 15.87 -1.23 -2.37
C ASN A 212 15.70 -1.13 -3.89
N THR A 213 14.66 -0.45 -4.37
CA THR A 213 14.45 -0.20 -5.80
C THR A 213 15.60 0.61 -6.38
N PHE A 214 16.01 1.68 -5.70
CA PHE A 214 17.17 2.47 -6.11
C PHE A 214 18.46 1.63 -6.15
N ALA A 215 18.71 0.80 -5.14
CA ALA A 215 19.87 -0.08 -5.10
C ALA A 215 19.89 -1.09 -6.27
N LYS A 216 18.75 -1.67 -6.64
CA LYS A 216 18.63 -2.56 -7.80
C LYS A 216 19.02 -1.83 -9.10
N ILE A 217 18.53 -0.61 -9.29
CA ILE A 217 18.81 0.19 -10.49
C ILE A 217 20.29 0.56 -10.57
N VAL A 218 20.90 0.93 -9.44
CA VAL A 218 22.36 1.16 -9.35
C VAL A 218 23.14 -0.12 -9.69
N GLY A 219 22.71 -1.28 -9.18
CA GLY A 219 23.31 -2.57 -9.50
C GLY A 219 23.25 -2.89 -10.99
N THR A 220 22.09 -2.69 -11.63
CA THR A 220 21.94 -2.90 -13.08
C THR A 220 22.83 -1.95 -13.90
N ALA A 221 22.95 -0.69 -13.51
CA ALA A 221 23.88 0.24 -14.16
C ALA A 221 25.35 -0.20 -13.99
N TYR A 222 25.69 -0.77 -12.82
CA TYR A 222 27.03 -1.27 -12.55
C TYR A 222 27.38 -2.47 -13.45
N GLU A 223 26.46 -3.43 -13.58
CA GLU A 223 26.61 -4.61 -14.47
C GLU A 223 26.79 -4.21 -15.93
N ASN A 224 26.23 -3.08 -16.34
CA ASN A 224 26.36 -2.50 -17.69
C ASN A 224 27.50 -1.47 -17.80
N ALA A 225 28.38 -1.37 -16.79
CA ALA A 225 29.52 -0.47 -16.73
C ALA A 225 29.20 1.03 -16.89
N ASP A 226 27.97 1.46 -16.64
CA ASP A 226 27.58 2.88 -16.67
C ASP A 226 27.87 3.55 -15.32
N TYR A 227 29.16 3.60 -14.99
CA TYR A 227 29.65 4.18 -13.74
C TYR A 227 29.35 5.68 -13.63
N SER A 228 29.25 6.37 -14.79
CA SER A 228 28.93 7.79 -14.86
C SER A 228 27.54 8.08 -14.33
N ALA A 229 26.55 7.26 -14.69
CA ALA A 229 25.18 7.38 -14.23
C ALA A 229 25.08 7.11 -12.73
N ILE A 230 25.78 6.09 -12.22
CA ILE A 230 25.82 5.80 -10.78
C ILE A 230 26.31 7.02 -9.99
N ASN A 231 27.46 7.60 -10.39
CA ASN A 231 28.03 8.77 -9.73
C ASN A 231 27.05 9.97 -9.74
N GLN A 232 26.37 10.18 -10.87
CA GLN A 232 25.36 11.22 -11.00
C GLN A 232 24.17 10.98 -10.05
N TRP A 233 23.58 9.80 -10.08
CA TRP A 233 22.36 9.49 -9.33
C TRP A 233 22.58 9.50 -7.83
N VAL A 234 23.65 8.89 -7.30
CA VAL A 234 23.87 8.90 -5.85
C VAL A 234 24.04 10.32 -5.30
N LYS A 235 24.58 11.27 -6.09
CA LYS A 235 24.66 12.69 -5.73
C LYS A 235 23.30 13.39 -5.83
N GLU A 236 22.55 13.14 -6.91
CA GLU A 236 21.24 13.75 -7.18
C GLU A 236 20.20 13.35 -6.13
N TYR A 237 20.19 12.08 -5.70
CA TYR A 237 19.15 11.53 -4.83
C TYR A 237 19.55 11.41 -3.35
N ASP A 238 20.80 11.73 -2.98
CA ASP A 238 21.32 11.64 -1.60
C ASP A 238 20.41 12.31 -0.54
N LYS A 239 19.80 13.45 -0.90
CA LYS A 239 18.92 14.21 -0.01
C LYS A 239 17.47 13.72 -0.02
N ARG A 240 17.09 12.91 -1.01
CA ARG A 240 15.72 12.44 -1.24
C ARG A 240 15.50 11.03 -0.69
N ILE A 241 16.55 10.21 -0.61
CA ILE A 241 16.49 8.84 -0.11
C ILE A 241 17.63 8.53 0.86
N LYS A 242 17.33 7.69 1.85
CA LYS A 242 18.34 7.08 2.71
C LYS A 242 19.04 5.94 1.95
N ILE A 243 20.04 6.28 1.15
CA ILE A 243 20.80 5.32 0.34
C ILE A 243 21.51 4.31 1.27
N PRO A 244 21.39 2.98 1.03
CA PRO A 244 22.07 1.95 1.82
C PRO A 244 23.60 2.05 1.77
N ALA A 245 24.26 1.58 2.82
CA ALA A 245 25.73 1.57 2.89
C ALA A 245 26.37 0.80 1.72
N GLN A 246 25.75 -0.33 1.32
CA GLN A 246 26.20 -1.14 0.19
C GLN A 246 26.14 -0.36 -1.12
N THR A 247 25.03 0.34 -1.41
CA THR A 247 24.88 1.14 -2.62
C THR A 247 25.88 2.29 -2.69
N TRP A 248 26.23 2.89 -1.55
CA TRP A 248 27.34 3.84 -1.50
C TRP A 248 28.70 3.19 -1.80
N SER A 249 28.94 1.96 -1.37
CA SER A 249 30.15 1.22 -1.75
C SER A 249 30.18 0.87 -3.23
N ASP A 250 29.05 0.48 -3.83
CA ASP A 250 28.95 0.23 -5.27
C ASP A 250 29.26 1.50 -6.06
N ALA A 251 28.76 2.65 -5.59
CA ALA A 251 29.11 3.95 -6.18
C ALA A 251 30.58 4.33 -5.98
N ALA A 252 31.18 3.99 -4.84
CA ALA A 252 32.61 4.19 -4.62
C ALA A 252 33.43 3.34 -5.60
N LEU A 253 33.04 2.08 -5.79
CA LEU A 253 33.71 1.17 -6.73
C LEU A 253 33.52 1.60 -8.19
N ALA A 254 32.33 2.08 -8.57
CA ALA A 254 32.07 2.66 -9.88
C ALA A 254 32.99 3.87 -10.16
N ASN A 255 33.11 4.78 -9.19
CA ASN A 255 34.04 5.92 -9.29
C ASN A 255 35.51 5.47 -9.33
N LEU A 256 35.86 4.40 -8.63
CA LEU A 256 37.22 3.83 -8.66
C LEU A 256 37.56 3.29 -10.06
N ASN A 257 36.61 2.65 -10.74
CA ASN A 257 36.78 2.19 -12.12
C ASN A 257 36.93 3.38 -13.10
N LEU A 258 36.17 4.47 -12.91
CA LEU A 258 36.34 5.70 -13.70
C LEU A 258 37.71 6.34 -13.45
N TYR A 259 38.13 6.41 -12.19
CA TYR A 259 39.43 6.94 -11.80
C TYR A 259 40.56 6.13 -12.42
N ARG A 260 40.53 4.79 -12.32
CA ARG A 260 41.57 3.92 -12.86
C ARG A 260 41.83 4.16 -14.34
N ASN A 261 40.79 4.47 -15.11
CA ASN A 261 40.91 4.64 -16.57
C ASN A 261 41.30 6.08 -16.97
N SER A 262 40.94 7.08 -16.17
CA SER A 262 41.11 8.50 -16.51
C SER A 262 42.22 9.21 -15.74
N LEU A 263 42.52 8.72 -14.52
CA LEU A 263 43.34 9.37 -13.50
C LEU A 263 42.88 10.78 -13.13
N ASP A 264 41.61 11.11 -13.40
CA ASP A 264 41.02 12.40 -13.07
C ASP A 264 40.65 12.47 -11.59
N GLN A 265 41.22 13.45 -10.89
CA GLN A 265 41.03 13.67 -9.46
C GLN A 265 39.55 13.81 -9.06
N ILE A 266 38.67 14.27 -9.96
CA ILE A 266 37.23 14.35 -9.70
C ILE A 266 36.64 13.00 -9.29
N TYR A 267 37.13 11.90 -9.89
CA TYR A 267 36.68 10.56 -9.56
C TYR A 267 37.30 10.06 -8.26
N ALA A 268 38.58 10.35 -7.98
CA ALA A 268 39.20 10.05 -6.69
C ALA A 268 38.44 10.72 -5.52
N ASP A 269 38.07 11.99 -5.68
CA ASP A 269 37.29 12.72 -4.69
C ASP A 269 35.88 12.12 -4.54
N SER A 270 35.29 11.64 -5.65
CA SER A 270 34.00 10.95 -5.64
C SER A 270 34.07 9.57 -4.95
N VAL A 271 35.18 8.83 -5.07
CA VAL A 271 35.44 7.60 -4.30
C VAL A 271 35.45 7.91 -2.81
N GLU A 272 36.22 8.90 -2.37
CA GLU A 272 36.32 9.29 -0.96
C GLU A 272 34.97 9.80 -0.41
N TYR A 273 34.22 10.55 -1.21
CA TYR A 273 32.86 10.98 -0.85
C TYR A 273 31.94 9.76 -0.60
N ALA A 274 31.86 8.85 -1.57
CA ALA A 274 31.00 7.69 -1.49
C ALA A 274 31.40 6.73 -0.36
N CYS A 275 32.71 6.51 -0.15
CA CYS A 275 33.21 5.72 0.98
C CYS A 275 32.81 6.35 2.33
N ARG A 276 32.96 7.67 2.48
CA ARG A 276 32.53 8.36 3.72
C ARG A 276 31.03 8.22 3.96
N ARG A 277 30.19 8.36 2.93
CA ARG A 277 28.74 8.17 3.06
C ARG A 277 28.38 6.74 3.43
N SER A 278 29.07 5.75 2.83
CA SER A 278 28.92 4.34 3.17
C SER A 278 29.25 4.05 4.65
N ILE A 279 30.39 4.55 5.14
CA ILE A 279 30.84 4.39 6.53
C ILE A 279 29.94 5.15 7.51
N GLN A 280 29.40 6.31 7.12
CA GLN A 280 28.42 7.04 7.93
C GLN A 280 27.11 6.23 8.08
N ALA A 281 26.69 5.53 7.03
CA ALA A 281 25.51 4.67 7.06
C ALA A 281 25.76 3.36 7.84
N LEU A 282 26.98 2.81 7.79
CA LEU A 282 27.38 1.61 8.53
C LEU A 282 28.83 1.74 9.01
N ARG A 283 29.00 2.06 10.30
CA ARG A 283 30.29 2.48 10.90
C ARG A 283 31.41 1.45 10.77
N ASP A 284 31.08 0.17 10.94
CA ASP A 284 32.05 -0.92 10.97
C ASP A 284 32.23 -1.60 9.59
N TYR A 285 31.73 -0.99 8.52
CA TYR A 285 31.73 -1.58 7.18
C TYR A 285 33.13 -1.59 6.56
N GLY A 286 33.67 -2.78 6.28
CA GLY A 286 35.03 -2.97 5.79
C GLY A 286 35.22 -2.72 4.29
N VAL A 287 34.21 -3.03 3.47
CA VAL A 287 34.27 -2.88 2.00
C VAL A 287 34.70 -1.47 1.56
N PRO A 288 34.09 -0.36 2.01
CA PRO A 288 34.51 0.98 1.59
C PRO A 288 35.95 1.31 2.01
N GLN A 289 36.47 0.73 3.09
CA GLN A 289 37.88 0.93 3.46
C GLN A 289 38.83 0.23 2.49
N MET A 290 38.46 -0.98 2.03
CA MET A 290 39.25 -1.69 1.03
C MET A 290 39.22 -0.96 -0.32
N ILE A 291 38.10 -0.34 -0.70
CA ILE A 291 38.00 0.51 -1.90
C ILE A 291 38.95 1.73 -1.77
N ARG A 292 39.03 2.36 -0.60
CA ARG A 292 40.01 3.45 -0.35
C ARG A 292 41.45 2.95 -0.43
N LEU A 293 41.73 1.75 0.06
CA LEU A 293 43.06 1.15 -0.07
C LEU A 293 43.40 0.93 -1.55
N TYR A 294 42.46 0.44 -2.36
CA TYR A 294 42.67 0.32 -3.81
C TYR A 294 42.92 1.65 -4.50
N LEU A 295 42.22 2.73 -4.12
CA LEU A 295 42.50 4.07 -4.63
C LEU A 295 43.97 4.46 -4.42
N GLN A 296 44.51 4.22 -3.22
CA GLN A 296 45.90 4.56 -2.93
C GLN A 296 46.91 3.61 -3.59
N LEU A 297 46.56 2.33 -3.78
CA LEU A 297 47.39 1.39 -4.54
C LEU A 297 47.47 1.76 -6.03
N ILE A 298 46.40 2.30 -6.61
CA ILE A 298 46.40 2.88 -7.97
C ILE A 298 47.38 4.06 -8.01
N ASN A 299 47.26 5.00 -7.07
CA ASN A 299 48.15 6.17 -6.99
C ASN A 299 49.63 5.77 -6.86
N TYR A 300 49.92 4.78 -6.02
CA TYR A 300 51.27 4.25 -5.84
C TYR A 300 51.81 3.62 -7.13
N LYS A 301 51.00 2.83 -7.83
CA LYS A 301 51.37 2.20 -9.11
C LYS A 301 51.71 3.26 -10.16
N GLU A 302 50.84 4.26 -10.32
CA GLU A 302 51.03 5.36 -11.27
C GLU A 302 52.26 6.21 -10.94
N ALA A 303 52.48 6.54 -9.66
CA ALA A 303 53.68 7.27 -9.24
C ALA A 303 54.97 6.47 -9.53
N THR A 304 54.94 5.16 -9.30
CA THR A 304 56.06 4.26 -9.58
C THR A 304 56.34 4.18 -11.08
N ALA A 305 55.30 4.07 -11.92
CA ALA A 305 55.43 4.05 -13.37
C ALA A 305 56.03 5.36 -13.92
N ASN A 306 55.68 6.50 -13.30
CA ASN A 306 56.18 7.82 -13.68
C ASN A 306 57.51 8.21 -13.00
N GLN A 307 58.08 7.34 -12.16
CA GLN A 307 59.28 7.63 -11.36
C GLN A 307 59.16 8.89 -10.50
N ASP A 308 57.94 9.20 -10.04
CA ASP A 308 57.63 10.36 -9.20
C ASP A 308 57.74 9.99 -7.72
N GLN A 309 58.94 10.19 -7.15
CA GLN A 309 59.25 9.79 -5.77
C GLN A 309 58.33 10.47 -4.75
N GLN A 310 57.98 11.74 -4.95
CA GLN A 310 57.14 12.49 -4.01
C GLN A 310 55.74 11.89 -3.95
N LYS A 311 55.11 11.64 -5.11
CA LYS A 311 53.79 11.00 -5.14
C LYS A 311 53.83 9.56 -4.65
N GLN A 312 54.94 8.86 -4.87
CA GLN A 312 55.12 7.50 -4.36
C GLN A 312 55.12 7.49 -2.82
N ASP A 313 55.85 8.42 -2.20
CA ASP A 313 55.91 8.55 -0.74
C ASP A 313 54.55 8.99 -0.14
N ASP A 314 53.86 9.92 -0.80
CA ASP A 314 52.51 10.36 -0.41
C ASP A 314 51.49 9.21 -0.46
N ALA A 315 51.57 8.38 -1.51
CA ALA A 315 50.71 7.20 -1.64
C ALA A 315 51.04 6.16 -0.55
N ARG A 316 52.32 5.89 -0.25
CA ARG A 316 52.73 4.98 0.85
C ARG A 316 52.18 5.46 2.20
N LYS A 317 52.29 6.76 2.49
CA LYS A 317 51.74 7.35 3.72
C LYS A 317 50.23 7.17 3.81
N SER A 318 49.52 7.40 2.70
CA SER A 318 48.07 7.26 2.61
C SER A 318 47.62 5.82 2.78
N ILE A 319 48.34 4.86 2.20
CA ILE A 319 48.13 3.41 2.40
C ILE A 319 48.26 3.06 3.89
N GLY A 320 49.35 3.51 4.54
CA GLY A 320 49.54 3.29 5.97
C GLY A 320 48.38 3.82 6.82
N ALA A 321 47.92 5.03 6.55
CA ALA A 321 46.79 5.63 7.26
C ALA A 321 45.47 4.86 7.08
N VAL A 322 45.17 4.37 5.87
CA VAL A 322 43.97 3.54 5.62
C VAL A 322 44.05 2.23 6.40
N ILE A 323 45.21 1.58 6.40
CA ILE A 323 45.42 0.30 7.09
C ILE A 323 45.32 0.47 8.60
N GLU A 324 45.94 1.52 9.16
CA GLU A 324 45.78 1.84 10.58
C GLU A 324 44.30 2.03 10.95
N LEU A 325 43.52 2.67 10.09
CA LEU A 325 42.10 2.88 10.33
C LEU A 325 41.31 1.56 10.29
N ILE A 326 41.60 0.68 9.33
CA ILE A 326 41.01 -0.67 9.25
C ILE A 326 41.37 -1.48 10.50
N LEU A 327 42.63 -1.44 10.93
CA LEU A 327 43.13 -2.18 12.08
C LEU A 327 42.65 -1.61 13.43
N LYS A 328 42.38 -0.30 13.52
CA LYS A 328 41.90 0.34 14.76
C LYS A 328 40.41 0.13 15.00
N ASN A 329 39.64 -0.05 13.93
CA ASN A 329 38.21 -0.30 14.01
C ASN A 329 37.89 -1.72 14.51
N ASN A 330 36.59 -2.02 14.59
CA ASN A 330 36.06 -3.33 14.96
C ASN A 330 36.71 -4.45 14.12
N ALA A 331 36.93 -5.62 14.72
CA ALA A 331 37.48 -6.79 14.03
C ALA A 331 36.65 -7.17 12.78
N ILE A 332 35.34 -6.88 12.79
CA ILE A 332 34.45 -7.05 11.63
C ILE A 332 34.91 -6.22 10.42
N THR A 333 35.37 -4.98 10.63
CA THR A 333 35.85 -4.10 9.56
C THR A 333 37.06 -4.69 8.85
N ALA A 334 38.04 -5.19 9.60
CA ALA A 334 39.20 -5.86 9.05
C ALA A 334 38.81 -7.16 8.34
N TYR A 335 37.87 -7.91 8.94
CA TYR A 335 37.35 -9.15 8.36
C TYR A 335 36.73 -8.92 6.97
N GLU A 336 35.77 -7.99 6.88
CA GLU A 336 35.06 -7.69 5.62
C GLU A 336 35.98 -7.09 4.56
N ALA A 337 36.89 -6.19 4.95
CA ALA A 337 37.84 -5.57 4.02
C ALA A 337 38.77 -6.64 3.41
N TYR A 338 39.29 -7.56 4.24
CA TYR A 338 40.16 -8.64 3.77
C TYR A 338 39.39 -9.65 2.91
N ALA A 339 38.18 -10.03 3.31
CA ALA A 339 37.32 -10.91 2.53
C ALA A 339 36.97 -10.30 1.16
N TYR A 340 36.72 -8.98 1.11
CA TYR A 340 36.50 -8.25 -0.13
C TYR A 340 37.74 -8.25 -1.04
N MET A 341 38.92 -8.03 -0.46
CA MET A 341 40.19 -8.13 -1.21
C MET A 341 40.38 -9.52 -1.82
N GLN A 342 40.15 -10.60 -1.05
CA GLN A 342 40.27 -11.98 -1.53
C GLN A 342 39.30 -12.27 -2.68
N LYS A 343 38.04 -11.81 -2.59
CA LYS A 343 37.07 -11.95 -3.69
C LYS A 343 37.55 -11.29 -4.98
N ASN A 344 38.38 -10.25 -4.87
CA ASN A 344 38.90 -9.50 -6.01
C ASN A 344 40.19 -10.08 -6.62
N ASP A 345 40.77 -11.17 -6.07
CA ASP A 345 41.94 -11.86 -6.63
C ASP A 345 41.68 -12.46 -8.03
N VAL A 346 40.42 -12.56 -8.46
CA VAL A 346 40.01 -13.07 -9.79
C VAL A 346 39.47 -11.97 -10.72
N THR A 347 39.61 -10.70 -10.33
CA THR A 347 39.07 -9.56 -11.08
C THR A 347 40.18 -8.67 -11.64
N SER A 348 39.81 -7.57 -12.30
CA SER A 348 40.77 -6.52 -12.70
C SER A 348 41.57 -5.89 -11.55
N PHE A 349 41.16 -6.12 -10.29
CA PHE A 349 41.88 -5.61 -9.11
C PHE A 349 42.99 -6.54 -8.60
N LYS A 350 43.16 -7.73 -9.19
CA LYS A 350 44.20 -8.71 -8.80
C LYS A 350 45.59 -8.09 -8.73
N GLU A 351 45.96 -7.26 -9.69
CA GLU A 351 47.29 -6.64 -9.73
C GLU A 351 47.57 -5.75 -8.51
N TYR A 352 46.57 -5.04 -7.99
CA TYR A 352 46.73 -4.20 -6.80
C TYR A 352 46.83 -5.05 -5.54
N ASN A 353 46.16 -6.20 -5.48
CA ASN A 353 46.35 -7.17 -4.41
C ASN A 353 47.79 -7.69 -4.40
N GLU A 354 48.37 -7.98 -5.57
CA GLU A 354 49.77 -8.42 -5.66
C GLU A 354 50.75 -7.32 -5.25
N ILE A 355 50.56 -6.08 -5.71
CA ILE A 355 51.34 -4.92 -5.24
C ILE A 355 51.28 -4.80 -3.71
N PHE A 356 50.09 -4.94 -3.14
CA PHE A 356 49.92 -4.87 -1.69
C PHE A 356 50.65 -6.02 -0.96
N LYS A 357 50.58 -7.24 -1.49
CA LYS A 357 51.28 -8.42 -0.96
C LYS A 357 52.82 -8.30 -1.07
N THR A 358 53.35 -7.67 -2.12
CA THR A 358 54.80 -7.64 -2.38
C THR A 358 55.49 -6.38 -1.85
N GLU A 359 54.89 -5.21 -2.05
CA GLU A 359 55.48 -3.90 -1.73
C GLU A 359 55.14 -3.40 -0.32
N PHE A 360 54.10 -3.98 0.29
CA PHE A 360 53.58 -3.63 1.62
C PHE A 360 53.41 -4.88 2.50
N LYS A 361 54.39 -5.80 2.44
CA LYS A 361 54.37 -7.11 3.12
C LYS A 361 54.02 -7.03 4.60
N THR A 362 54.59 -6.06 5.31
CA THR A 362 54.40 -5.90 6.75
C THR A 362 52.96 -5.52 7.08
N GLU A 363 52.42 -4.56 6.35
CA GLU A 363 51.06 -4.07 6.50
C GLU A 363 50.04 -5.14 6.08
N TYR A 364 50.30 -5.84 4.97
CA TYR A 364 49.51 -6.98 4.53
C TYR A 364 49.45 -8.09 5.59
N GLN A 365 50.58 -8.42 6.23
CA GLN A 365 50.60 -9.46 7.25
C GLN A 365 49.78 -9.05 8.48
N LYS A 366 49.94 -7.83 8.99
CA LYS A 366 49.12 -7.29 10.09
C LYS A 366 47.63 -7.34 9.78
N PHE A 367 47.27 -7.00 8.55
CA PHE A 367 45.89 -7.02 8.08
C PHE A 367 45.32 -8.44 8.00
N LYS A 368 46.10 -9.39 7.49
CA LYS A 368 45.75 -10.82 7.46
C LYS A 368 45.62 -11.42 8.86
N ASP A 369 46.53 -11.12 9.78
CA ASP A 369 46.50 -11.64 11.15
C ASP A 369 45.21 -11.22 11.86
N LYS A 370 44.77 -9.97 11.67
CA LYS A 370 43.52 -9.47 12.24
C LYS A 370 42.26 -10.13 11.65
N TYR A 371 42.29 -10.46 10.36
CA TYR A 371 41.24 -11.29 9.74
C TYR A 371 41.15 -12.68 10.37
N LEU A 372 42.30 -13.35 10.56
CA LEU A 372 42.36 -14.70 11.15
C LEU A 372 41.92 -14.70 12.63
N GLU A 373 42.28 -13.67 13.39
CA GLU A 373 41.83 -13.49 14.78
C GLU A 373 40.29 -13.49 14.87
N HIS A 374 39.62 -12.74 13.98
CA HIS A 374 38.16 -12.69 13.96
C HIS A 374 37.52 -14.04 13.57
N LEU A 375 38.08 -14.74 12.58
CA LEU A 375 37.60 -16.05 12.16
C LEU A 375 37.66 -17.07 13.31
N SER A 376 38.77 -17.08 14.06
CA SER A 376 38.97 -18.01 15.18
C SER A 376 37.98 -17.81 16.33
N LYS A 377 37.61 -16.56 16.63
CA LYS A 377 36.69 -16.20 17.73
C LYS A 377 35.22 -16.53 17.45
N ASN A 378 34.84 -16.69 16.18
CA ASN A 378 33.46 -16.97 15.76
C ASN A 378 33.22 -18.43 15.36
N GLN A 379 34.28 -19.26 15.34
CA GLN A 379 34.19 -20.72 15.10
C GLN A 379 34.24 -21.55 16.40
N SER A 380 34.59 -20.91 17.53
CA SER A 380 34.45 -21.43 18.90
C SER A 380 33.12 -21.01 19.50
#